data_AF-A0A0Q8D1G2-F1
#
_entry.id   AF-A0A0Q8D1G2-F1
#
_cell.length_a   1.000
_cell.length_b   1.000
_cell.length_c   1.000
_cell.angle_alpha   90.00
_cell.angle_beta   90.00
_cell.angle_gamma   90.00
#
_symmetry.space_group_name_H-M   'P 1'
#
loop_
_entity.id
_entity.type
_entity.pdbx_description
1 polymer ?
#
loop_
_entity_poly.entity_id
_entity_poly.type
_entity_poly.pdbx_seq_one_letter_code
_entity_poly.pdbx_strand_id
1 'polypeptide(L)'
;MRSAANRPARSRPNAHAAVRPLLWALAAAAPLAASAQPVPAPATPEACTAIAGDADRLACYDKALNRQAPDTRAADVAAKEAKAIQRNLELADQIEGKAPPVEAESQRRRNDLYSSEAPLDSAIANAGKGGLLDSRWELAKDSKLGVFNFRAYKPVYLLPAFWTSDINEQPYSPNPRNQVPTPQALDSVEAKFQLSFKTKAVENLFGDNGDIWMGYTQSSRWQVYNADNSRPFRETNYEPEVLLVFRNNYRIGGWNGRMAAIGLNHQSNGRADPLSRSWNRVIANIGLDREDWALTLRPWWRISDGNDDDNPDIEDYIGRGDMTLVHRRGGHEFSLMARHSLRGGDRSHGAVQFDWAFPIHNSLRGRLQIFDGYGESLIDYNHRATYIGLGVSLLEWY
;
A
#
# COMPACT_ATOMS: atom_id res chain seq x y z
N MET A 1 -82.93 -45.60 -1.72
CA MET A 1 -83.28 -46.00 -0.33
C MET A 1 -81.97 -45.96 0.48
N ARG A 2 -81.63 -44.83 1.11
CA ARG A 2 -81.90 -44.45 2.52
C ARG A 2 -81.32 -45.42 3.55
N SER A 3 -80.26 -45.01 4.26
CA SER A 3 -80.20 -44.74 5.72
C SER A 3 -78.72 -44.49 6.10
N ALA A 4 -78.23 -43.32 6.54
CA ALA A 4 -78.47 -42.57 7.79
C ALA A 4 -78.20 -43.42 9.05
N ALA A 5 -77.56 -42.98 10.15
CA ALA A 5 -76.89 -41.76 10.60
C ALA A 5 -76.30 -42.07 12.01
N ASN A 6 -75.27 -41.36 12.50
CA ASN A 6 -75.32 -40.63 13.79
C ASN A 6 -73.94 -40.14 14.29
N ARG A 7 -73.95 -38.87 14.73
CA ARG A 7 -73.03 -38.18 15.65
C ARG A 7 -73.72 -38.17 17.05
N PRO A 8 -73.06 -37.96 18.22
CA PRO A 8 -72.54 -36.62 18.60
C PRO A 8 -71.33 -36.50 19.56
N ALA A 9 -70.89 -35.24 19.59
CA ALA A 9 -69.89 -34.48 20.34
C ALA A 9 -69.60 -34.75 21.83
N ARG A 10 -68.35 -34.43 22.23
CA ARG A 10 -67.86 -33.58 23.35
C ARG A 10 -66.32 -33.72 23.37
N SER A 11 -65.43 -32.79 23.71
CA SER A 11 -65.41 -31.40 24.16
C SER A 11 -63.92 -30.97 24.13
N ARG A 12 -63.61 -29.73 23.73
CA ARG A 12 -62.23 -29.17 23.77
C ARG A 12 -61.75 -29.00 25.24
N PRO A 13 -60.43 -28.95 25.49
CA PRO A 13 -59.86 -27.61 25.64
C PRO A 13 -58.50 -27.40 24.94
N ASN A 14 -58.19 -26.11 24.85
CA ASN A 14 -57.03 -25.46 24.26
C ASN A 14 -55.66 -26.00 24.69
N ALA A 15 -54.73 -26.04 23.73
CA ALA A 15 -53.34 -25.65 23.95
C ALA A 15 -52.72 -25.17 22.62
N HIS A 16 -53.02 -23.92 22.24
CA HIS A 16 -52.05 -23.16 21.46
C HIS A 16 -51.01 -22.63 22.44
N ALA A 17 -49.80 -23.15 22.38
CA ALA A 17 -48.62 -22.43 22.86
C ALA A 17 -47.34 -23.03 22.25
N ALA A 18 -46.71 -22.23 21.39
CA ALA A 18 -45.29 -22.19 21.11
C ALA A 18 -44.62 -23.47 20.57
N VAL A 19 -44.54 -23.55 19.24
CA VAL A 19 -43.37 -24.12 18.57
C VAL A 19 -42.15 -23.36 19.07
N ARG A 20 -41.32 -24.04 19.88
CA ARG A 20 -40.00 -23.56 20.28
C ARG A 20 -39.14 -23.44 19.01
N PRO A 21 -38.61 -22.26 18.65
CA PRO A 21 -37.41 -22.26 17.83
C PRO A 21 -36.31 -22.86 18.69
N LEU A 22 -35.55 -23.80 18.14
CA LEU A 22 -34.26 -24.18 18.70
C LEU A 22 -33.38 -22.94 18.56
N LEU A 23 -33.41 -22.09 19.60
CA LEU A 23 -32.51 -20.98 19.76
C LEU A 23 -31.11 -21.58 19.81
N TRP A 24 -30.39 -21.32 18.73
CA TRP A 24 -28.95 -21.46 18.66
C TRP A 24 -28.36 -20.93 19.95
N ALA A 25 -27.54 -21.76 20.59
CA ALA A 25 -26.62 -21.30 21.60
C ALA A 25 -25.74 -20.23 20.94
N LEU A 26 -26.11 -18.95 21.14
CA LEU A 26 -25.17 -17.87 21.03
C LEU A 26 -24.05 -18.23 22.00
N ALA A 27 -22.93 -18.68 21.45
CA ALA A 27 -21.65 -18.57 22.12
C ALA A 27 -21.50 -17.09 22.46
N ALA A 28 -21.79 -16.75 23.71
CA ALA A 28 -21.32 -15.52 24.32
C ALA A 28 -19.80 -15.59 24.27
N ALA A 29 -19.22 -15.14 23.15
CA ALA A 29 -17.89 -14.58 23.14
C ALA A 29 -17.99 -13.36 24.05
N ALA A 30 -17.80 -13.58 25.34
CA ALA A 30 -17.38 -12.52 26.23
C ALA A 30 -16.21 -11.82 25.50
N PRO A 31 -16.22 -10.48 25.37
CA PRO A 31 -15.01 -9.83 24.94
C PRO A 31 -13.98 -10.23 25.97
N LEU A 32 -12.99 -11.03 25.56
CA LEU A 32 -11.69 -10.96 26.20
C LEU A 32 -11.28 -9.50 25.98
N ALA A 33 -11.66 -8.65 26.93
CA ALA A 33 -10.93 -7.45 27.22
C ALA A 33 -9.53 -7.96 27.51
N ALA A 34 -8.71 -8.02 26.46
CA ALA A 34 -7.28 -8.00 26.60
C ALA A 34 -7.04 -6.69 27.35
N SER A 35 -6.92 -6.82 28.67
CA SER A 35 -6.25 -5.83 29.48
C SER A 35 -4.87 -5.74 28.87
N ALA A 36 -4.68 -4.77 27.97
CA ALA A 36 -3.37 -4.31 27.60
C ALA A 36 -2.74 -3.88 28.93
N GLN A 37 -1.93 -4.75 29.52
CA GLN A 37 -1.09 -4.35 30.63
C GLN A 37 -0.30 -3.15 30.12
N PRO A 38 -0.27 -2.02 30.86
CA PRO A 38 0.58 -0.91 30.47
C PRO A 38 2.00 -1.46 30.41
N VAL A 39 2.55 -1.55 29.20
CA VAL A 39 3.96 -1.88 28.99
C VAL A 39 4.72 -0.83 29.81
N PRO A 40 5.54 -1.24 30.80
CA PRO A 40 6.23 -0.30 31.65
C PRO A 40 7.03 0.66 30.75
N ALA A 41 6.80 1.96 30.90
CA ALA A 41 7.61 2.94 30.22
C ALA A 41 9.04 2.80 30.78
N PRO A 42 10.05 2.51 29.94
CA PRO A 42 11.42 2.48 30.41
C PRO A 42 11.76 3.87 30.96
N ALA A 43 12.06 3.95 32.25
CA ALA A 43 12.38 5.22 32.90
C ALA A 43 13.73 5.78 32.42
N THR A 44 14.60 4.93 31.87
CA THR A 44 15.91 5.32 31.34
C THR A 44 16.33 4.44 30.14
N PRO A 45 17.22 4.91 29.24
CA PRO A 45 17.74 4.16 28.10
C PRO A 45 18.43 2.83 28.47
N GLU A 46 19.02 2.73 29.65
CA GLU A 46 19.72 1.53 30.12
C GLU A 46 18.75 0.34 30.27
N ALA A 47 17.48 0.61 30.59
CA ALA A 47 16.45 -0.41 30.69
C ALA A 47 16.18 -1.13 29.35
N CYS A 48 16.57 -0.52 28.22
CA CYS A 48 16.39 -1.09 26.89
C CYS A 48 17.40 -2.19 26.56
N THR A 49 18.55 -2.23 27.25
CA THR A 49 19.62 -3.22 26.98
C THR A 49 19.20 -4.66 27.23
N ALA A 50 18.28 -4.89 28.17
CA ALA A 50 17.77 -6.21 28.53
C ALA A 50 16.76 -6.79 27.52
N ILE A 51 16.34 -5.99 26.53
CA ILE A 51 15.38 -6.42 25.52
C ILE A 51 16.13 -7.23 24.45
N ALA A 52 15.81 -8.52 24.36
CA ALA A 52 16.46 -9.44 23.42
C ALA A 52 16.12 -9.15 21.95
N GLY A 53 14.89 -8.68 21.67
CA GLY A 53 14.45 -8.32 20.32
C GLY A 53 15.03 -6.98 19.88
N ASP A 54 15.79 -6.94 18.78
CA ASP A 54 16.46 -5.74 18.29
C ASP A 54 15.47 -4.59 17.99
N ALA A 55 14.32 -4.92 17.40
CA ALA A 55 13.27 -3.93 17.09
C ALA A 55 12.65 -3.34 18.37
N ASP A 56 12.42 -4.17 19.38
CA ASP A 56 11.81 -3.78 20.65
C ASP A 56 12.81 -2.95 21.49
N ARG A 57 14.09 -3.31 21.39
CA ARG A 57 15.18 -2.57 22.01
C ARG A 57 15.33 -1.18 21.39
N LEU A 58 15.27 -1.07 20.06
CA LEU A 58 15.30 0.23 19.37
C LEU A 58 14.08 1.09 19.73
N ALA A 59 12.88 0.51 19.70
CA ALA A 59 11.66 1.23 20.07
C ALA A 59 11.69 1.72 21.53
N CYS A 60 12.27 0.92 22.43
CA CYS A 60 12.53 1.31 23.80
C CYS A 60 13.48 2.51 23.89
N TYR A 61 14.60 2.49 23.15
CA TYR A 61 15.55 3.61 23.13
C TYR A 61 14.92 4.90 22.61
N ASP A 62 14.19 4.81 21.50
CA ASP A 62 13.52 5.97 20.91
C ASP A 62 12.49 6.58 21.88
N LYS A 63 11.76 5.73 22.62
CA LYS A 63 10.82 6.18 23.66
C LYS A 63 11.52 6.76 24.89
N ALA A 64 12.57 6.10 25.39
CA ALA A 64 13.32 6.52 26.58
C ALA A 64 14.08 7.85 26.37
N LEU A 65 14.53 8.10 25.13
CA LEU A 65 15.23 9.33 24.75
C LEU A 65 14.30 10.39 24.16
N ASN A 66 12.98 10.16 24.18
CA ASN A 66 11.97 11.05 23.61
C ASN A 66 12.28 11.45 22.16
N ARG A 67 12.86 10.52 21.40
CA ARG A 67 13.17 10.71 19.98
C ARG A 67 11.85 10.70 19.21
N GLN A 68 11.41 11.88 18.82
CA GLN A 68 10.25 12.05 17.95
C GLN A 68 10.63 11.79 16.49
N ALA A 69 9.62 11.57 15.65
CA ALA A 69 9.80 11.48 14.22
C ALA A 69 10.67 12.66 13.73
N PRO A 70 11.65 12.42 12.84
CA PRO A 70 12.56 13.47 12.40
C PRO A 70 11.79 14.66 11.84
N ASP A 71 12.00 15.86 12.41
CA ASP A 71 11.52 17.09 11.82
C ASP A 71 12.33 17.39 10.56
N THR A 72 11.71 17.23 9.40
CA THR A 72 12.40 17.42 8.11
C THR A 72 12.72 18.89 7.82
N ARG A 73 12.19 19.85 8.58
CA ARG A 73 12.33 21.29 8.29
C ARG A 73 13.79 21.74 8.25
N ALA A 74 14.62 21.24 9.17
CA ALA A 74 16.04 21.60 9.20
C ALA A 74 16.76 21.15 7.91
N ALA A 75 16.52 19.90 7.48
CA ALA A 75 17.07 19.38 6.23
C ALA A 75 16.54 20.16 5.01
N ASP A 76 15.26 20.52 5.01
CA ASP A 76 14.66 21.30 3.93
C ASP A 76 15.18 22.75 3.87
N VAL A 77 15.46 23.38 5.02
CA VAL A 77 16.08 24.71 5.10
C VAL A 77 17.51 24.66 4.59
N ALA A 78 18.31 23.72 5.09
CA ALA A 78 19.69 23.53 4.64
C ALA A 78 19.76 23.30 3.12
N ALA A 79 18.88 22.46 2.56
CA ALA A 79 18.82 22.22 1.12
C ALA A 79 18.44 23.49 0.32
N LYS A 80 17.61 24.39 0.87
CA LYS A 80 17.23 25.65 0.21
C LYS A 80 18.36 26.67 0.24
N GLU A 81 19.00 26.83 1.40
CA GLU A 81 20.19 27.68 1.53
C GLU A 81 21.28 27.21 0.59
N ALA A 82 21.47 25.88 0.51
CA ALA A 82 22.42 25.28 -0.40
C ALA A 82 22.12 25.60 -1.88
N LYS A 83 20.87 25.42 -2.32
CA LYS A 83 20.46 25.81 -3.68
C LYS A 83 20.67 27.30 -3.96
N ALA A 84 20.41 28.17 -2.99
CA ALA A 84 20.59 29.62 -3.16
C ALA A 84 22.07 30.00 -3.32
N ILE A 85 22.94 29.40 -2.51
CA ILE A 85 24.39 29.59 -2.62
C ILE A 85 24.88 29.08 -3.98
N GLN A 86 24.46 27.86 -4.39
CA GLN A 86 24.84 27.29 -5.69
C GLN A 86 24.46 28.23 -6.83
N ARG A 87 23.23 28.75 -6.78
CA ARG A 87 22.73 29.66 -7.81
C ARG A 87 23.50 30.98 -7.88
N ASN A 88 23.90 31.52 -6.73
CA ASN A 88 24.69 32.74 -6.67
C ASN A 88 26.09 32.54 -7.24
N LEU A 89 26.71 31.36 -6.98
CA LEU A 89 28.00 30.98 -7.56
C LEU A 89 27.91 30.83 -9.08
N GLU A 90 26.90 30.12 -9.60
CA GLU A 90 26.67 29.98 -11.05
C GLU A 90 26.50 31.34 -11.74
N LEU A 91 25.82 32.30 -11.09
CA LEU A 91 25.64 33.64 -11.63
C LEU A 91 26.96 34.43 -11.60
N ALA A 92 27.75 34.29 -10.55
CA ALA A 92 29.08 34.92 -10.46
C ALA A 92 29.99 34.41 -11.58
N ASP A 93 30.03 33.10 -11.83
CA ASP A 93 30.80 32.51 -12.93
C ASP A 93 30.36 33.03 -14.31
N GLN A 94 29.07 33.24 -14.52
CA GLN A 94 28.54 33.83 -15.76
C GLN A 94 28.94 35.30 -15.95
N ILE A 95 29.07 36.05 -14.86
CA ILE A 95 29.52 37.46 -14.87
C ILE A 95 31.04 37.52 -15.09
N GLU A 96 31.80 36.64 -14.45
CA GLU A 96 33.27 36.58 -14.55
C GLU A 96 33.77 35.94 -15.86
N GLY A 97 32.96 35.09 -16.52
CA GLY A 97 33.25 34.41 -17.79
C GLY A 97 33.40 35.30 -19.04
N LYS A 98 33.70 36.60 -18.88
CA LYS A 98 33.94 37.58 -19.95
C LYS A 98 35.26 38.36 -19.84
N ALA A 99 36.26 37.84 -19.13
CA ALA A 99 37.62 38.43 -19.14
C ALA A 99 38.60 37.56 -19.98
N PRO A 100 39.36 38.15 -20.93
CA PRO A 100 40.37 37.41 -21.68
C PRO A 100 41.56 37.04 -20.78
N PRO A 101 42.33 35.99 -21.14
CA PRO A 101 43.24 35.33 -20.21
C PRO A 101 44.49 36.17 -19.94
N VAL A 102 44.75 36.45 -18.66
CA VAL A 102 46.06 36.91 -18.20
C VAL A 102 46.63 35.87 -17.23
N GLU A 103 47.52 35.06 -17.78
CA GLU A 103 48.71 34.44 -17.19
C GLU A 103 48.61 33.77 -15.81
N ALA A 104 48.39 32.45 -15.87
CA ALA A 104 49.30 31.41 -15.37
C ALA A 104 50.25 31.72 -14.18
N GLU A 105 49.73 32.03 -12.99
CA GLU A 105 50.49 31.79 -11.74
C GLU A 105 49.61 31.48 -10.50
N SER A 106 48.29 31.62 -10.60
CA SER A 106 47.34 31.35 -9.49
C SER A 106 46.88 29.90 -9.36
N GLN A 107 47.34 28.99 -10.23
CA GLN A 107 46.83 27.61 -10.32
C GLN A 107 47.12 26.73 -9.10
N ARG A 108 48.10 27.06 -8.25
CA ARG A 108 48.44 26.25 -7.07
C ARG A 108 47.64 26.56 -5.81
N ARG A 109 46.80 27.61 -5.79
CA ARG A 109 45.88 27.92 -4.67
C ARG A 109 44.40 27.64 -4.98
N ARG A 110 44.10 26.98 -6.11
CA ARG A 110 42.72 26.66 -6.51
C ARG A 110 42.20 25.31 -6.00
N ASN A 111 43.02 24.51 -5.33
CA ASN A 111 42.57 23.22 -4.81
C ASN A 111 41.90 23.27 -3.43
N ASP A 112 41.90 24.41 -2.72
CA ASP A 112 41.13 24.59 -1.48
C ASP A 112 39.69 25.12 -1.73
N LEU A 113 39.36 25.52 -2.96
CA LEU A 113 38.05 26.07 -3.34
C LEU A 113 36.95 25.01 -3.56
N TYR A 114 37.30 23.73 -3.63
CA TYR A 114 36.34 22.62 -3.84
C TYR A 114 35.74 22.06 -2.54
N SER A 115 36.10 22.60 -1.37
CA SER A 115 35.54 22.15 -0.09
C SER A 115 34.12 22.65 0.17
N SER A 116 33.59 23.61 -0.60
CA SER A 116 32.24 24.16 -0.44
C SER A 116 31.16 23.46 -1.28
N GLU A 117 31.53 22.84 -2.40
CA GLU A 117 30.58 22.13 -3.28
C GLU A 117 30.06 20.83 -2.64
N ALA A 118 30.96 20.03 -2.05
CA ALA A 118 30.58 18.76 -1.43
C ALA A 118 29.57 18.91 -0.26
N PRO A 119 29.71 19.89 0.65
CA PRO A 119 28.68 20.20 1.66
C PRO A 119 27.34 20.65 1.05
N LEU A 120 27.39 21.41 -0.03
CA LEU A 120 26.21 21.94 -0.72
C LEU A 120 25.37 20.84 -1.34
N ASP A 121 26.03 20.02 -2.16
CA ASP A 121 25.41 18.90 -2.85
C ASP A 121 24.88 17.90 -1.83
N SER A 122 25.62 17.65 -0.74
CA SER A 122 25.17 16.80 0.35
C SER A 122 23.91 17.33 1.03
N ALA A 123 23.82 18.65 1.29
CA ALA A 123 22.64 19.26 1.87
C ALA A 123 21.42 19.16 0.93
N ILE A 124 21.62 19.36 -0.37
CA ILE A 124 20.57 19.20 -1.39
C ILE A 124 20.12 17.74 -1.49
N ALA A 125 21.07 16.80 -1.47
CA ALA A 125 20.84 15.37 -1.59
C ALA A 125 20.17 14.75 -0.35
N ASN A 126 20.22 15.44 0.79
CA ASN A 126 19.60 15.03 2.05
C ASN A 126 18.32 15.82 2.38
N ALA A 127 17.73 16.52 1.41
CA ALA A 127 16.42 17.15 1.59
C ALA A 127 15.35 16.14 2.01
N GLY A 128 14.53 16.49 3.01
CA GLY A 128 13.49 15.60 3.52
C GLY A 128 13.97 14.37 4.29
N LYS A 129 15.27 14.26 4.61
CA LYS A 129 15.84 13.12 5.33
C LYS A 129 15.02 12.82 6.60
N GLY A 130 14.66 11.56 6.75
CA GLY A 130 13.85 11.06 7.88
C GLY A 130 12.33 11.20 7.72
N GLY A 131 11.84 11.78 6.61
CA GLY A 131 10.42 11.79 6.27
C GLY A 131 9.88 10.39 5.90
N LEU A 132 8.55 10.24 5.87
CA LEU A 132 7.89 8.96 5.57
C LEU A 132 8.31 8.39 4.19
N LEU A 133 8.35 9.24 3.17
CA LEU A 133 8.77 8.81 1.84
C LEU A 133 10.27 8.50 1.77
N ASP A 134 11.10 9.25 2.49
CA ASP A 134 12.54 8.97 2.58
C ASP A 134 12.81 7.61 3.24
N SER A 135 12.18 7.33 4.38
CA SER A 135 12.35 6.04 5.07
C SER A 135 11.87 4.87 4.21
N ARG A 136 10.81 5.07 3.41
CA ARG A 136 10.26 4.02 2.54
C ARG A 136 11.08 3.80 1.27
N TRP A 137 11.69 4.85 0.71
CA TRP A 137 12.32 4.80 -0.61
C TRP A 137 13.81 5.08 -0.62
N GLU A 138 14.42 5.29 0.55
CA GLU A 138 15.84 5.56 0.71
C GLU A 138 16.32 6.73 -0.18
N LEU A 139 15.56 7.83 -0.15
CA LEU A 139 15.68 8.93 -1.12
C LEU A 139 16.91 9.79 -0.84
N ALA A 140 17.14 10.14 0.42
CA ALA A 140 18.26 10.94 0.86
C ALA A 140 19.57 10.17 0.71
N LYS A 141 20.66 10.88 0.38
CA LYS A 141 21.99 10.28 0.21
C LYS A 141 22.39 9.40 1.39
N ASP A 142 22.15 9.89 2.61
CA ASP A 142 22.53 9.19 3.84
C ASP A 142 21.51 8.13 4.29
N SER A 143 20.34 8.06 3.64
CA SER A 143 19.29 7.08 3.93
C SER A 143 19.42 5.82 3.06
N LYS A 144 20.36 5.81 2.09
CA LYS A 144 20.62 4.67 1.21
C LYS A 144 21.25 3.52 1.99
N LEU A 145 20.63 2.34 1.86
CA LEU A 145 21.06 1.13 2.57
C LEU A 145 21.77 0.12 1.65
N GLY A 146 22.08 0.51 0.40
CA GLY A 146 22.77 -0.34 -0.57
C GLY A 146 21.83 -1.23 -1.39
N VAL A 147 22.40 -1.87 -2.40
CA VAL A 147 21.69 -2.71 -3.38
C VAL A 147 21.45 -4.14 -2.88
N PHE A 148 20.48 -4.82 -3.49
CA PHE A 148 20.10 -6.23 -3.27
C PHE A 148 19.65 -6.58 -1.85
N ASN A 149 19.33 -5.58 -1.04
CA ASN A 149 18.67 -5.77 0.24
C ASN A 149 17.15 -5.90 0.06
N PHE A 150 16.54 -6.91 0.67
CA PHE A 150 15.08 -7.01 0.71
C PHE A 150 14.48 -5.98 1.68
N ARG A 151 13.43 -5.31 1.21
CA ARG A 151 12.63 -4.33 1.95
C ARG A 151 11.17 -4.63 1.72
N ALA A 152 10.29 -4.27 2.66
CA ALA A 152 8.86 -4.24 2.35
C ALA A 152 8.54 -3.18 1.30
N TYR A 153 7.50 -3.43 0.50
CA TYR A 153 7.07 -2.51 -0.55
C TYR A 153 5.66 -1.97 -0.37
N LYS A 154 4.65 -2.82 -0.35
CA LYS A 154 3.26 -2.53 0.09
C LYS A 154 3.02 -3.23 1.45
N PRO A 155 1.89 -3.00 2.14
CA PRO A 155 1.61 -3.68 3.40
C PRO A 155 1.67 -5.21 3.30
N VAL A 156 2.12 -5.87 4.37
CA VAL A 156 2.19 -7.33 4.50
C VAL A 156 1.23 -7.76 5.60
N TYR A 157 0.20 -8.51 5.23
CA TYR A 157 -0.92 -8.80 6.11
C TYR A 157 -1.58 -10.16 5.83
N LEU A 158 -2.34 -10.62 6.82
CA LEU A 158 -3.25 -11.75 6.76
C LEU A 158 -4.59 -11.32 7.38
N LEU A 159 -5.67 -11.49 6.64
CA LEU A 159 -7.05 -11.27 7.04
C LEU A 159 -7.75 -12.64 7.05
N PRO A 160 -7.84 -13.33 8.21
CA PRO A 160 -8.53 -14.62 8.27
C PRO A 160 -10.01 -14.52 7.92
N ALA A 161 -10.64 -13.38 8.20
CA ALA A 161 -12.00 -13.07 7.80
C ALA A 161 -11.99 -11.90 6.81
N PHE A 162 -12.33 -12.20 5.56
CA PHE A 162 -12.51 -11.25 4.47
C PHE A 162 -13.85 -11.57 3.80
N TRP A 163 -14.87 -10.81 4.18
CA TRP A 163 -16.25 -10.98 3.71
C TRP A 163 -16.52 -10.12 2.47
N THR A 164 -17.33 -10.60 1.54
CA THR A 164 -17.87 -9.84 0.39
C THR A 164 -19.40 -9.74 0.44
N SER A 165 -19.93 -8.59 0.03
CA SER A 165 -21.37 -8.37 -0.12
C SER A 165 -21.98 -9.09 -1.31
N ASP A 166 -21.20 -9.33 -2.35
CA ASP A 166 -21.64 -9.95 -3.59
C ASP A 166 -20.53 -10.83 -4.17
N ILE A 167 -20.84 -12.10 -4.43
CA ILE A 167 -19.86 -13.10 -4.85
C ILE A 167 -19.85 -13.19 -6.38
N ASN A 168 -18.66 -13.07 -6.97
CA ASN A 168 -18.48 -13.27 -8.40
C ASN A 168 -18.34 -14.76 -8.74
N GLU A 169 -19.47 -15.47 -8.74
CA GLU A 169 -19.50 -16.92 -9.01
C GLU A 169 -19.19 -17.24 -10.48
N GLN A 170 -19.49 -16.32 -11.40
CA GLN A 170 -19.30 -16.52 -12.83
C GLN A 170 -18.57 -15.34 -13.48
N PRO A 171 -17.25 -15.21 -13.23
CA PRO A 171 -16.44 -14.14 -13.80
C PRO A 171 -16.54 -14.06 -15.32
N TYR A 172 -16.66 -12.84 -15.83
CA TYR A 172 -16.84 -12.55 -17.24
C TYR A 172 -15.75 -11.60 -17.76
N SER A 173 -15.49 -11.67 -19.07
CA SER A 173 -14.76 -10.65 -19.81
C SER A 173 -15.30 -10.59 -21.26
N PRO A 174 -15.22 -9.45 -21.96
CA PRO A 174 -15.59 -9.36 -23.37
C PRO A 174 -14.84 -10.33 -24.29
N ASN A 175 -13.66 -10.80 -23.91
CA ASN A 175 -12.97 -11.85 -24.65
C ASN A 175 -13.72 -13.19 -24.49
N PRO A 176 -14.20 -13.83 -25.58
CA PRO A 176 -14.95 -15.08 -25.49
C PRO A 176 -14.23 -16.25 -24.82
N ARG A 177 -12.88 -16.23 -24.81
CA ARG A 177 -12.09 -17.26 -24.12
C ARG A 177 -12.12 -17.12 -22.59
N ASN A 178 -12.41 -15.92 -22.10
CA ASN A 178 -12.30 -15.54 -20.69
C ASN A 178 -13.68 -15.45 -20.00
N GLN A 179 -14.65 -16.23 -20.50
CA GLN A 179 -16.01 -16.32 -19.98
C GLN A 179 -16.20 -17.65 -19.25
N VAL A 180 -16.42 -17.60 -17.93
CA VAL A 180 -16.62 -18.80 -17.13
C VAL A 180 -18.01 -19.40 -17.47
N PRO A 181 -18.10 -20.64 -17.96
CA PRO A 181 -19.36 -21.19 -18.47
C PRO A 181 -20.32 -21.64 -17.37
N THR A 182 -19.80 -21.99 -16.20
CA THR A 182 -20.59 -22.51 -15.06
C THR A 182 -20.24 -21.76 -13.79
N PRO A 183 -21.23 -21.32 -13.00
CA PRO A 183 -20.98 -20.69 -11.70
C PRO A 183 -20.13 -21.57 -10.78
N GLN A 184 -19.19 -20.94 -10.09
CA GLN A 184 -18.36 -21.55 -9.06
C GLN A 184 -19.11 -21.55 -7.73
N ALA A 185 -19.07 -22.65 -6.99
CA ALA A 185 -19.62 -22.73 -5.64
C ALA A 185 -18.66 -22.05 -4.65
N LEU A 186 -18.93 -20.79 -4.33
CA LEU A 186 -18.07 -19.94 -3.50
C LEU A 186 -18.82 -19.48 -2.25
N ASP A 187 -18.09 -19.39 -1.13
CA ASP A 187 -18.58 -18.78 0.10
C ASP A 187 -18.28 -17.27 0.11
N SER A 188 -19.12 -16.51 0.81
CA SER A 188 -18.95 -15.05 0.96
C SER A 188 -17.80 -14.64 1.89
N VAL A 189 -17.23 -15.58 2.65
CA VAL A 189 -16.13 -15.31 3.59
C VAL A 189 -14.91 -16.13 3.18
N GLU A 190 -13.78 -15.45 3.04
CA GLU A 190 -12.50 -16.03 2.68
C GLU A 190 -11.39 -15.54 3.62
N ALA A 191 -10.23 -16.19 3.56
CA ALA A 191 -9.00 -15.59 4.04
C ALA A 191 -8.34 -14.79 2.91
N LYS A 192 -7.84 -13.59 3.21
CA LYS A 192 -7.06 -12.77 2.27
C LYS A 192 -5.68 -12.47 2.84
N PHE A 193 -4.63 -12.58 2.04
CA PHE A 193 -3.29 -12.15 2.47
C PHE A 193 -2.53 -11.46 1.36
N GLN A 194 -1.54 -10.65 1.75
CA GLN A 194 -0.63 -9.98 0.83
C GLN A 194 0.81 -10.10 1.30
N LEU A 195 1.69 -10.46 0.37
CA LEU A 195 3.13 -10.41 0.51
C LEU A 195 3.65 -9.35 -0.45
N SER A 196 4.54 -8.48 0.00
CA SER A 196 5.05 -7.41 -0.86
C SER A 196 6.45 -6.99 -0.43
N PHE A 197 7.39 -7.08 -1.37
CA PHE A 197 8.76 -6.71 -1.14
C PHE A 197 9.34 -5.97 -2.35
N LYS A 198 10.42 -5.27 -2.10
CA LYS A 198 11.24 -4.64 -3.13
C LYS A 198 12.71 -4.75 -2.77
N THR A 199 13.54 -4.61 -3.77
CA THR A 199 14.98 -4.48 -3.62
C THR A 199 15.51 -3.45 -4.59
N LYS A 200 16.57 -2.76 -4.20
CA LYS A 200 17.24 -1.79 -5.05
C LYS A 200 18.28 -2.51 -5.90
N ALA A 201 18.18 -2.38 -7.21
CA ALA A 201 19.09 -2.99 -8.17
C ALA A 201 20.27 -2.07 -8.52
N VAL A 202 20.02 -0.77 -8.60
CA VAL A 202 21.01 0.26 -8.94
C VAL A 202 20.78 1.48 -8.06
N GLU A 203 21.87 2.04 -7.54
CA GLU A 203 21.87 3.32 -6.81
C GLU A 203 22.46 4.42 -7.67
N ASN A 204 21.84 5.60 -7.62
CA ASN A 204 22.39 6.83 -8.17
C ASN A 204 22.84 6.71 -9.64
N LEU A 205 21.97 6.18 -10.49
CA LEU A 205 22.21 6.05 -11.93
C LEU A 205 22.59 7.39 -12.59
N PHE A 206 22.14 8.51 -12.01
CA PHE A 206 22.43 9.86 -12.46
C PHE A 206 23.09 10.67 -11.34
N GLY A 207 24.39 10.46 -11.13
CA GLY A 207 25.19 11.23 -10.17
C GLY A 207 24.92 10.81 -8.72
N ASP A 208 24.02 11.53 -8.05
CA ASP A 208 23.60 11.31 -6.65
C ASP A 208 22.09 11.00 -6.52
N ASN A 209 21.45 10.67 -7.66
CA ASN A 209 20.01 10.48 -7.78
C ASN A 209 19.66 9.43 -8.86
N GLY A 210 18.42 8.94 -8.84
CA GLY A 210 17.91 7.93 -9.76
C GLY A 210 18.27 6.51 -9.32
N ASP A 211 17.40 5.90 -8.53
CA ASP A 211 17.53 4.52 -8.07
C ASP A 211 16.63 3.60 -8.89
N ILE A 212 17.13 2.43 -9.29
CA ILE A 212 16.31 1.37 -9.90
C ILE A 212 15.87 0.41 -8.80
N TRP A 213 14.56 0.27 -8.63
CA TRP A 213 13.93 -0.67 -7.71
C TRP A 213 13.23 -1.78 -8.49
N MET A 214 13.36 -3.01 -7.99
CA MET A 214 12.55 -4.15 -8.42
C MET A 214 11.60 -4.50 -7.29
N GLY A 215 10.30 -4.56 -7.58
CA GLY A 215 9.24 -4.85 -6.65
C GLY A 215 8.49 -6.12 -7.04
N TYR A 216 7.91 -6.78 -6.05
CA TYR A 216 6.98 -7.87 -6.25
C TYR A 216 5.89 -7.80 -5.18
N THR A 217 4.64 -7.80 -5.62
CA THR A 217 3.48 -7.94 -4.74
C THR A 217 2.68 -9.17 -5.15
N GLN A 218 2.26 -9.96 -4.18
CA GLN A 218 1.34 -11.06 -4.36
C GLN A 218 0.18 -10.91 -3.39
N SER A 219 -1.05 -11.01 -3.89
CA SER A 219 -2.25 -10.95 -3.05
C SER A 219 -3.16 -12.12 -3.37
N SER A 220 -3.59 -12.88 -2.36
CA SER A 220 -4.38 -14.12 -2.55
C SER A 220 -5.67 -14.08 -1.74
N ARG A 221 -6.73 -14.68 -2.28
CA ARG A 221 -7.99 -14.96 -1.59
C ARG A 221 -8.25 -16.46 -1.59
N TRP A 222 -8.44 -17.00 -0.39
CA TRP A 222 -8.49 -18.42 -0.09
C TRP A 222 -9.83 -18.75 0.55
N GLN A 223 -10.58 -19.65 -0.08
CA GLN A 223 -11.86 -20.17 0.39
C GLN A 223 -11.66 -21.16 1.56
N VAL A 224 -10.94 -20.75 2.61
CA VAL A 224 -10.53 -21.61 3.74
C VAL A 224 -11.72 -22.22 4.48
N TYR A 225 -12.90 -21.62 4.39
CA TYR A 225 -14.13 -22.08 5.03
C TYR A 225 -15.00 -22.99 4.13
N ASN A 226 -14.72 -23.04 2.83
CA ASN A 226 -15.49 -23.80 1.84
C ASN A 226 -15.08 -25.28 1.86
N ALA A 227 -15.56 -25.99 2.88
CA ALA A 227 -15.25 -27.40 3.07
C ALA A 227 -15.81 -28.28 1.94
N ASP A 228 -16.98 -27.92 1.40
CA ASP A 228 -17.66 -28.69 0.36
C ASP A 228 -16.87 -28.72 -0.97
N ASN A 229 -16.04 -27.70 -1.22
CA ASN A 229 -15.18 -27.63 -2.42
C ASN A 229 -13.69 -27.80 -2.12
N SER A 230 -13.31 -28.42 -1.00
CA SER A 230 -11.91 -28.66 -0.62
C SER A 230 -11.06 -27.40 -0.43
N ARG A 231 -11.70 -26.28 -0.03
CA ARG A 231 -11.05 -25.04 0.39
C ARG A 231 -10.04 -24.47 -0.63
N PRO A 232 -10.46 -24.19 -1.88
CA PRO A 232 -9.53 -23.80 -2.93
C PRO A 232 -9.05 -22.35 -2.75
N PHE A 233 -7.89 -22.02 -3.30
CA PHE A 233 -7.60 -20.63 -3.61
C PHE A 233 -8.53 -20.18 -4.73
N ARG A 234 -9.35 -19.15 -4.47
CA ARG A 234 -10.21 -18.56 -5.49
C ARG A 234 -9.35 -17.76 -6.47
N GLU A 235 -8.50 -16.88 -5.93
CA GLU A 235 -7.71 -15.97 -6.75
C GLU A 235 -6.35 -15.67 -6.12
N THR A 236 -5.33 -15.54 -6.95
CA THR A 236 -4.03 -14.98 -6.58
C THR A 236 -3.61 -14.00 -7.67
N ASN A 237 -3.22 -12.78 -7.31
CA ASN A 237 -2.64 -11.83 -8.25
C ASN A 237 -1.14 -11.67 -7.97
N TYR A 238 -0.35 -11.76 -9.03
CA TYR A 238 1.09 -11.59 -9.08
C TYR A 238 1.40 -10.25 -9.76
N GLU A 239 2.12 -9.36 -9.08
CA GLU A 239 2.40 -8.00 -9.54
C GLU A 239 3.89 -7.65 -9.39
N PRO A 240 4.75 -8.11 -10.33
CA PRO A 240 6.12 -7.62 -10.43
C PRO A 240 6.19 -6.21 -11.02
N GLU A 241 7.12 -5.40 -10.52
CA GLU A 241 7.31 -4.01 -10.92
C GLU A 241 8.82 -3.68 -11.03
N VAL A 242 9.20 -2.82 -11.98
CA VAL A 242 10.52 -2.19 -12.03
C VAL A 242 10.31 -0.69 -12.08
N LEU A 243 10.90 0.06 -11.15
CA LEU A 243 10.71 1.50 -11.00
C LEU A 243 12.05 2.22 -11.03
N LEU A 244 12.17 3.27 -11.85
CA LEU A 244 13.23 4.26 -11.78
C LEU A 244 12.72 5.43 -10.92
N VAL A 245 13.32 5.61 -9.74
CA VAL A 245 12.85 6.53 -8.69
C VAL A 245 13.85 7.67 -8.53
N PHE A 246 13.35 8.90 -8.63
CA PHE A 246 14.11 10.13 -8.41
C PHE A 246 13.67 10.83 -7.13
N ARG A 247 14.64 11.26 -6.33
CA ARG A 247 14.45 12.21 -5.25
C ARG A 247 14.15 13.59 -5.84
N ASN A 248 13.17 14.26 -5.25
CA ASN A 248 12.76 15.62 -5.53
C ASN A 248 12.78 16.46 -4.26
N ASN A 249 12.78 17.78 -4.41
CA ASN A 249 12.65 18.72 -3.30
C ASN A 249 11.99 20.02 -3.77
N TYR A 250 10.69 19.92 -4.10
CA TYR A 250 9.83 21.07 -4.41
C TYR A 250 8.69 21.15 -3.39
N ARG A 251 8.00 22.30 -3.31
CA ARG A 251 6.91 22.52 -2.35
C ARG A 251 5.67 23.10 -3.03
N ILE A 252 4.49 22.53 -2.76
CA ILE A 252 3.20 22.97 -3.33
C ILE A 252 2.13 22.88 -2.23
N GLY A 253 1.45 23.99 -1.92
CA GLY A 253 0.31 23.99 -1.00
C GLY A 253 0.62 23.46 0.42
N GLY A 254 1.86 23.59 0.89
CA GLY A 254 2.32 23.05 2.19
C GLY A 254 2.79 21.59 2.16
N TRP A 255 2.68 20.90 1.03
CA TRP A 255 3.25 19.57 0.80
C TRP A 255 4.63 19.66 0.17
N ASN A 256 5.50 18.72 0.49
CA ASN A 256 6.82 18.59 -0.13
C ASN A 256 6.80 17.44 -1.13
N GLY A 257 7.11 17.71 -2.40
CA GLY A 257 7.30 16.67 -3.40
C GLY A 257 8.65 15.99 -3.20
N ARG A 258 8.63 14.76 -2.68
CA ARG A 258 9.84 14.00 -2.30
C ARG A 258 10.32 13.06 -3.38
N MET A 259 9.42 12.53 -4.20
CA MET A 259 9.81 11.62 -5.27
C MET A 259 8.95 11.73 -6.51
N ALA A 260 9.56 11.43 -7.65
CA ALA A 260 8.88 11.06 -8.88
C ALA A 260 9.52 9.76 -9.39
N ALA A 261 8.72 8.85 -9.93
CA ALA A 261 9.21 7.63 -10.53
C ALA A 261 8.43 7.29 -11.80
N ILE A 262 9.08 6.54 -12.67
CA ILE A 262 8.45 5.86 -13.80
C ILE A 262 8.79 4.39 -13.72
N GLY A 263 7.83 3.52 -14.00
CA GLY A 263 8.03 2.09 -13.89
C GLY A 263 7.20 1.26 -14.86
N LEU A 264 7.69 0.04 -15.09
CA LEU A 264 6.96 -1.02 -15.77
C LEU A 264 6.33 -1.91 -14.72
N ASN A 265 5.07 -2.25 -14.92
CA ASN A 265 4.27 -3.08 -14.04
C ASN A 265 3.56 -4.13 -14.88
N HIS A 266 3.71 -5.39 -14.48
CA HIS A 266 2.89 -6.48 -14.97
C HIS A 266 2.00 -6.93 -13.82
N GLN A 267 0.74 -7.25 -14.13
CA GLN A 267 -0.14 -7.90 -13.15
C GLN A 267 -0.91 -9.01 -13.86
N SER A 268 -0.88 -10.22 -13.30
CA SER A 268 -1.66 -11.35 -13.78
C SER A 268 -2.14 -12.21 -12.63
N ASN A 269 -3.12 -13.08 -12.88
CA ASN A 269 -3.57 -14.05 -11.89
C ASN A 269 -2.98 -15.45 -12.05
N GLY A 270 -2.16 -15.67 -13.08
CA GLY A 270 -1.48 -16.94 -13.34
C GLY A 270 -2.45 -18.12 -13.61
N ARG A 271 -3.69 -17.84 -14.01
CA ARG A 271 -4.69 -18.85 -14.36
C ARG A 271 -4.70 -19.11 -15.87
N ALA A 272 -5.20 -20.27 -16.27
CA ALA A 272 -5.54 -20.56 -17.65
C ALA A 272 -6.96 -20.07 -17.99
N ASP A 273 -7.29 -20.02 -19.28
CA ASP A 273 -8.65 -19.80 -19.77
C ASP A 273 -9.64 -20.80 -19.11
N PRO A 274 -10.86 -20.38 -18.73
CA PRO A 274 -11.45 -19.04 -18.92
C PRO A 274 -11.19 -18.04 -17.78
N LEU A 275 -10.40 -18.42 -16.78
CA LEU A 275 -10.13 -17.60 -15.59
C LEU A 275 -8.90 -16.69 -15.77
N SER A 276 -8.15 -16.80 -16.87
CA SER A 276 -6.98 -15.96 -17.12
C SER A 276 -7.35 -14.48 -17.08
N ARG A 277 -6.57 -13.69 -16.34
CA ARG A 277 -6.64 -12.23 -16.31
C ARG A 277 -5.23 -11.68 -16.25
N SER A 278 -4.94 -10.68 -17.09
CA SER A 278 -3.62 -10.06 -17.15
C SER A 278 -3.66 -8.68 -17.79
N TRP A 279 -2.66 -7.86 -17.47
CA TRP A 279 -2.41 -6.58 -18.13
C TRP A 279 -1.01 -6.05 -17.79
N ASN A 280 -0.52 -5.18 -18.67
CA ASN A 280 0.79 -4.53 -18.58
C ASN A 280 0.61 -3.01 -18.53
N ARG A 281 1.43 -2.31 -17.74
CA ARG A 281 1.31 -0.87 -17.50
C ARG A 281 2.66 -0.16 -17.44
N VAL A 282 2.70 1.06 -18.00
CA VAL A 282 3.69 2.08 -17.64
C VAL A 282 3.06 2.96 -16.57
N ILE A 283 3.68 3.04 -15.39
CA ILE A 283 3.16 3.77 -14.24
C ILE A 283 4.07 4.95 -13.92
N ALA A 284 3.51 6.14 -13.81
CA ALA A 284 4.17 7.26 -13.14
C ALA A 284 3.78 7.25 -11.66
N ASN A 285 4.71 7.61 -10.77
CA ASN A 285 4.47 7.63 -9.33
C ASN A 285 5.00 8.94 -8.75
N ILE A 286 4.14 9.73 -8.12
CA ILE A 286 4.48 11.03 -7.55
C ILE A 286 4.20 10.96 -6.04
N GLY A 287 5.26 11.11 -5.25
CA GLY A 287 5.19 11.04 -3.79
C GLY A 287 5.37 12.41 -3.15
N LEU A 288 4.40 12.81 -2.34
CA LEU A 288 4.46 14.00 -1.51
C LEU A 288 4.31 13.65 -0.02
N ASP A 289 4.97 14.38 0.86
CA ASP A 289 4.75 14.27 2.30
C ASP A 289 4.47 15.61 2.96
N ARG A 290 3.88 15.54 4.15
CA ARG A 290 3.67 16.66 5.06
C ARG A 290 3.50 16.13 6.47
N GLU A 291 4.47 16.39 7.34
CA GLU A 291 4.43 15.91 8.73
C GLU A 291 4.19 14.39 8.75
N ASP A 292 3.14 13.92 9.45
CA ASP A 292 2.75 12.52 9.51
C ASP A 292 1.82 12.07 8.37
N TRP A 293 1.80 12.80 7.24
CA TRP A 293 1.04 12.45 6.05
C TRP A 293 1.95 12.10 4.88
N ALA A 294 1.55 11.10 4.10
CA ALA A 294 2.15 10.78 2.82
C ALA A 294 1.07 10.57 1.75
N LEU A 295 1.23 11.22 0.60
CA LEU A 295 0.35 11.14 -0.55
C LEU A 295 1.13 10.56 -1.72
N THR A 296 0.58 9.53 -2.34
CA THR A 296 1.11 8.92 -3.56
C THR A 296 0.07 9.00 -4.67
N LEU A 297 0.44 9.58 -5.80
CA LEU A 297 -0.39 9.67 -7.00
C LEU A 297 0.21 8.79 -8.09
N ARG A 298 -0.59 7.91 -8.68
CA ARG A 298 -0.14 7.00 -9.72
C ARG A 298 -1.06 7.00 -10.93
N PRO A 299 -0.81 7.86 -11.93
CA PRO A 299 -1.38 7.66 -13.26
C PRO A 299 -0.64 6.53 -13.99
N TRP A 300 -1.34 5.83 -14.87
CA TRP A 300 -0.72 4.80 -15.70
C TRP A 300 -1.30 4.76 -17.12
N TRP A 301 -0.50 4.21 -18.02
CA TRP A 301 -0.88 3.88 -19.38
C TRP A 301 -0.80 2.37 -19.56
N ARG A 302 -1.90 1.77 -20.02
CA ARG A 302 -1.92 0.36 -20.36
C ARG A 302 -1.09 0.10 -21.61
N ILE A 303 -0.33 -0.98 -21.59
CA ILE A 303 0.31 -1.57 -22.76
C ILE A 303 -0.65 -2.67 -23.24
N SER A 304 -1.08 -2.58 -24.51
CA SER A 304 -2.05 -3.52 -25.08
C SER A 304 -1.39 -4.86 -25.41
N ASP A 305 -2.09 -5.96 -25.07
CA ASP A 305 -1.71 -7.32 -25.45
C ASP A 305 -2.34 -7.74 -26.81
N GLY A 306 -2.95 -6.79 -27.53
CA GLY A 306 -3.51 -7.00 -28.86
C GLY A 306 -4.65 -8.02 -28.87
N ASN A 307 -4.52 -9.06 -29.69
CA ASN A 307 -5.52 -10.12 -29.84
C ASN A 307 -5.52 -11.14 -28.69
N ASP A 308 -4.48 -11.12 -27.84
CA ASP A 308 -4.33 -12.04 -26.71
C ASP A 308 -4.78 -11.40 -25.38
N ASP A 309 -5.55 -10.32 -25.46
CA ASP A 309 -6.02 -9.55 -24.30
C ASP A 309 -7.12 -10.30 -23.52
N ASP A 310 -6.78 -10.78 -22.33
CA ASP A 310 -7.69 -11.49 -21.41
C ASP A 310 -8.88 -10.65 -20.93
N ASN A 311 -8.70 -9.32 -20.88
CA ASN A 311 -9.64 -8.38 -20.30
C ASN A 311 -9.57 -7.00 -21.01
N PRO A 312 -10.13 -6.90 -22.23
CA PRO A 312 -9.97 -5.71 -23.07
C PRO A 312 -10.52 -4.41 -22.49
N ASP A 313 -11.53 -4.50 -21.63
CA ASP A 313 -12.25 -3.40 -20.98
C ASP A 313 -11.73 -3.06 -19.57
N ILE A 314 -10.61 -3.64 -19.11
CA ILE A 314 -10.09 -3.43 -17.74
C ILE A 314 -9.85 -1.96 -17.37
N GLU A 315 -9.46 -1.12 -18.34
CA GLU A 315 -9.26 0.32 -18.14
C GLU A 315 -10.56 1.10 -17.90
N ASP A 316 -11.72 0.52 -18.17
CA ASP A 316 -13.00 1.14 -17.89
C ASP A 316 -13.48 0.83 -16.46
N TYR A 317 -12.80 -0.08 -15.74
CA TYR A 317 -13.12 -0.45 -14.36
C TYR A 317 -12.01 -0.09 -13.37
N ILE A 318 -10.84 -0.70 -13.51
CA ILE A 318 -9.66 -0.39 -12.69
C ILE A 318 -9.11 0.98 -13.06
N GLY A 319 -9.25 1.37 -14.32
CA GLY A 319 -9.02 2.75 -14.72
C GLY A 319 -7.60 3.10 -15.10
N ARG A 320 -7.25 4.37 -14.87
CA ARG A 320 -6.05 5.04 -15.40
C ARG A 320 -5.23 5.73 -14.33
N GLY A 321 -5.68 5.66 -13.08
CA GLY A 321 -4.90 6.15 -11.98
C GLY A 321 -5.50 5.82 -10.62
N ASP A 322 -4.63 5.85 -9.62
CA ASP A 322 -5.01 5.85 -8.22
C ASP A 322 -4.25 6.90 -7.41
N MET A 323 -4.82 7.18 -6.25
CA MET A 323 -4.27 8.02 -5.21
C MET A 323 -4.29 7.22 -3.92
N THR A 324 -3.19 7.24 -3.17
CA THR A 324 -3.11 6.68 -1.82
C THR A 324 -2.67 7.76 -0.85
N LEU A 325 -3.51 8.05 0.15
CA LEU A 325 -3.22 8.98 1.23
C LEU A 325 -3.05 8.18 2.53
N VAL A 326 -1.92 8.36 3.20
CA VAL A 326 -1.60 7.69 4.46
C VAL A 326 -1.37 8.72 5.55
N HIS A 327 -1.90 8.44 6.74
CA HIS A 327 -1.68 9.24 7.94
C HIS A 327 -1.26 8.36 9.11
N ARG A 328 -0.21 8.77 9.83
CA ARG A 328 0.25 8.08 11.04
C ARG A 328 -0.03 8.92 12.28
N ARG A 329 -0.55 8.27 13.32
CA ARG A 329 -0.78 8.95 14.61
C ARG A 329 -0.82 7.96 15.76
N GLY A 330 0.04 8.15 16.76
CA GLY A 330 0.01 7.38 18.01
C GLY A 330 0.16 5.86 17.81
N GLY A 331 0.98 5.43 16.84
CA GLY A 331 1.16 4.01 16.49
C GLY A 331 0.07 3.43 15.58
N HIS A 332 -0.96 4.20 15.24
CA HIS A 332 -1.93 3.85 14.22
C HIS A 332 -1.47 4.33 12.84
N GLU A 333 -1.85 3.60 11.80
CA GLU A 333 -1.76 4.03 10.41
C GLU A 333 -3.14 3.92 9.75
N PHE A 334 -3.55 4.99 9.08
CA PHE A 334 -4.77 5.07 8.29
C PHE A 334 -4.38 5.26 6.84
N SER A 335 -4.86 4.38 5.95
CA SER A 335 -4.61 4.47 4.51
C SER A 335 -5.93 4.57 3.76
N LEU A 336 -6.03 5.53 2.85
CA LEU A 336 -7.16 5.71 1.95
C LEU A 336 -6.63 5.65 0.51
N MET A 337 -7.01 4.60 -0.21
CA MET A 337 -6.78 4.48 -1.65
C MET A 337 -8.07 4.82 -2.39
N ALA A 338 -7.96 5.64 -3.42
CA ALA A 338 -9.04 5.93 -4.37
C ALA A 338 -8.53 5.73 -5.79
N ARG A 339 -9.33 5.06 -6.61
CA ARG A 339 -9.00 4.70 -7.99
C ARG A 339 -10.18 5.04 -8.90
N HIS A 340 -9.89 5.49 -10.12
CA HIS A 340 -10.94 5.84 -11.07
C HIS A 340 -10.55 5.59 -12.53
N SER A 341 -11.56 5.27 -13.34
CA SER A 341 -11.49 5.13 -14.81
C SER A 341 -11.00 6.37 -15.54
N LEU A 342 -11.27 7.55 -14.95
CA LEU A 342 -11.15 8.88 -15.56
C LEU A 342 -11.95 8.99 -16.87
N ARG A 343 -13.07 8.27 -16.94
CA ARG A 343 -14.09 8.36 -17.99
C ARG A 343 -15.41 8.83 -17.39
N GLY A 344 -16.30 9.33 -18.25
CA GLY A 344 -17.67 9.71 -17.89
C GLY A 344 -18.70 8.70 -18.39
N GLY A 345 -19.97 8.93 -18.04
CA GLY A 345 -21.10 8.09 -18.44
C GLY A 345 -20.99 6.67 -17.87
N ASP A 346 -21.43 5.68 -18.65
CA ASP A 346 -21.46 4.27 -18.24
C ASP A 346 -20.07 3.64 -18.02
N ARG A 347 -19.00 4.36 -18.35
CA ARG A 347 -17.60 3.94 -18.11
C ARG A 347 -16.99 4.61 -16.89
N SER A 348 -17.77 5.37 -16.12
CA SER A 348 -17.31 6.06 -14.91
C SER A 348 -17.26 5.11 -13.71
N HIS A 349 -16.33 4.18 -13.72
CA HIS A 349 -16.10 3.26 -12.61
C HIS A 349 -14.87 3.63 -11.78
N GLY A 350 -14.81 3.08 -10.57
CA GLY A 350 -13.70 3.25 -9.65
C GLY A 350 -13.88 2.41 -8.39
N ALA A 351 -12.98 2.64 -7.44
CA ALA A 351 -13.03 1.99 -6.13
C ALA A 351 -12.39 2.89 -5.07
N VAL A 352 -12.79 2.65 -3.83
CA VAL A 352 -12.18 3.23 -2.63
C VAL A 352 -11.84 2.11 -1.66
N GLN A 353 -10.66 2.18 -1.05
CA GLN A 353 -10.25 1.30 0.02
C GLN A 353 -9.78 2.11 1.21
N PHE A 354 -10.34 1.83 2.38
CA PHE A 354 -9.88 2.34 3.66
C PHE A 354 -9.25 1.19 4.47
N ASP A 355 -8.05 1.43 4.98
CA ASP A 355 -7.34 0.53 5.87
C ASP A 355 -7.02 1.25 7.18
N TRP A 356 -7.19 0.53 8.29
CA TRP A 356 -6.77 0.97 9.61
C TRP A 356 -5.90 -0.11 10.25
N ALA A 357 -4.63 0.23 10.47
CA ALA A 357 -3.70 -0.55 11.26
C ALA A 357 -3.60 0.04 12.68
N PHE A 358 -3.81 -0.78 13.69
CA PHE A 358 -3.75 -0.38 15.11
C PHE A 358 -2.74 -1.23 15.89
N PRO A 359 -2.07 -0.66 16.90
CA PRO A 359 -1.06 -1.37 17.67
C PRO A 359 -1.66 -2.53 18.47
N ILE A 360 -1.06 -3.72 18.36
CA ILE A 360 -1.33 -4.86 19.25
C ILE A 360 -0.11 -5.07 20.16
N HIS A 361 1.04 -5.43 19.56
CA HIS A 361 2.28 -5.68 20.29
C HIS A 361 3.47 -5.52 19.35
N ASN A 362 4.48 -4.74 19.75
CA ASN A 362 5.75 -4.59 19.03
C ASN A 362 5.56 -4.21 17.55
N SER A 363 5.88 -5.09 16.61
CA SER A 363 5.64 -4.92 15.17
C SER A 363 4.30 -5.47 14.69
N LEU A 364 3.64 -6.33 15.48
CA LEU A 364 2.32 -6.87 15.15
C LEU A 364 1.25 -5.78 15.28
N ARG A 365 0.48 -5.61 14.21
CA ARG A 365 -0.65 -4.69 14.13
C ARG A 365 -1.93 -5.47 13.88
N GLY A 366 -3.03 -4.99 14.44
CA GLY A 366 -4.36 -5.38 14.03
C GLY A 366 -4.75 -4.56 12.80
N ARG A 367 -5.49 -5.16 11.88
CA ARG A 367 -5.85 -4.55 10.60
C ARG A 367 -7.32 -4.70 10.30
N LEU A 368 -8.00 -3.58 10.07
CA LEU A 368 -9.30 -3.49 9.43
C LEU A 368 -9.11 -2.98 8.00
N GLN A 369 -9.74 -3.63 7.01
CA GLN A 369 -9.75 -3.20 5.62
C GLN A 369 -11.20 -3.15 5.13
N ILE A 370 -11.59 -2.06 4.48
CA ILE A 370 -12.89 -1.87 3.87
C ILE A 370 -12.66 -1.43 2.43
N PHE A 371 -13.16 -2.20 1.47
CA PHE A 371 -13.10 -1.88 0.04
C PHE A 371 -14.51 -1.74 -0.50
N ASP A 372 -14.77 -0.74 -1.34
CA ASP A 372 -16.01 -0.62 -2.12
C ASP A 372 -15.68 -0.22 -3.55
N GLY A 373 -16.23 -0.95 -4.52
CA GLY A 373 -16.11 -0.62 -5.94
C GLY A 373 -15.71 -1.81 -6.80
N TYR A 374 -15.01 -1.54 -7.90
CA TYR A 374 -14.58 -2.52 -8.89
C TYR A 374 -13.10 -2.90 -8.75
N GLY A 375 -12.76 -4.15 -9.06
CA GLY A 375 -11.36 -4.60 -9.15
C GLY A 375 -10.64 -4.69 -7.82
N GLU A 376 -11.28 -5.32 -6.85
CA GLU A 376 -10.64 -5.79 -5.61
C GLU A 376 -9.51 -6.79 -5.92
N SER A 377 -9.72 -7.62 -6.94
CA SER A 377 -8.77 -8.56 -7.53
C SER A 377 -8.90 -8.54 -9.06
N LEU A 378 -7.97 -9.16 -9.80
CA LEU A 378 -8.08 -9.21 -11.26
C LEU A 378 -9.28 -10.01 -11.75
N ILE A 379 -9.63 -11.13 -11.12
CA ILE A 379 -10.83 -11.88 -11.51
C ILE A 379 -12.13 -11.10 -11.26
N ASP A 380 -12.08 -10.15 -10.32
CA ASP A 380 -13.19 -9.25 -9.97
C ASP A 380 -13.04 -7.85 -10.59
N TYR A 381 -12.22 -7.68 -11.64
CA TYR A 381 -11.92 -6.35 -12.22
C TYR A 381 -13.17 -5.58 -12.64
N ASN A 382 -14.17 -6.26 -13.18
CA ASN A 382 -15.45 -5.73 -13.66
C ASN A 382 -16.64 -6.11 -12.76
N HIS A 383 -16.37 -6.59 -11.54
CA HIS A 383 -17.38 -6.93 -10.55
C HIS A 383 -17.40 -5.89 -9.44
N ARG A 384 -18.58 -5.35 -9.10
CA ARG A 384 -18.73 -4.36 -8.02
C ARG A 384 -19.17 -5.06 -6.75
N ALA A 385 -18.39 -4.93 -5.68
CA ALA A 385 -18.79 -5.39 -4.37
C ALA A 385 -18.15 -4.56 -3.25
N THR A 386 -18.71 -4.69 -2.05
CA THR A 386 -18.13 -4.21 -0.81
C THR A 386 -17.44 -5.38 -0.12
N TYR A 387 -16.20 -5.18 0.32
CA TYR A 387 -15.44 -6.18 1.08
C TYR A 387 -15.01 -5.62 2.43
N ILE A 388 -15.12 -6.45 3.47
CA ILE A 388 -14.71 -6.09 4.83
C ILE A 388 -13.79 -7.18 5.37
N GLY A 389 -12.58 -6.77 5.77
CA GLY A 389 -11.55 -7.67 6.26
C GLY A 389 -11.06 -7.30 7.65
N LEU A 390 -10.88 -8.31 8.49
CA LEU A 390 -10.27 -8.16 9.81
C LEU A 390 -9.13 -9.18 9.96
N GLY A 391 -7.99 -8.72 10.46
CA GLY A 391 -6.86 -9.59 10.74
C GLY A 391 -5.67 -8.85 11.31
N VAL A 392 -4.48 -9.25 10.86
CA VAL A 392 -3.20 -8.77 11.36
C VAL A 392 -2.25 -8.38 10.24
N SER A 393 -1.30 -7.52 10.56
CA SER A 393 -0.23 -7.10 9.67
C SER A 393 1.09 -6.98 10.43
N LEU A 394 2.17 -7.15 9.68
CA LEU A 394 3.54 -7.03 10.19
C LEU A 394 4.23 -5.76 9.67
N LEU A 395 3.84 -5.32 8.46
CA LEU A 395 4.43 -4.17 7.79
C LEU A 395 3.32 -3.36 7.14
N GLU A 396 3.37 -2.06 7.36
CA GLU A 396 2.44 -1.07 6.83
C GLU A 396 3.11 -0.25 5.72
N TRP A 397 2.47 0.84 5.26
CA TRP A 397 3.10 1.70 4.26
C TRP A 397 4.35 2.41 4.81
N TYR A 398 4.33 2.88 6.08
CA TYR A 398 5.40 3.68 6.67
C TYR A 398 5.77 3.43 8.15
#